data_AF-A0A1F7S1I8-F1
#
_entry.id   AF-A0A1F7S1I8-F1
#
_cell.length_a   1.000
_cell.length_b   1.000
_cell.length_c   1.000
_cell.angle_alpha   90.00
_cell.angle_beta   90.00
_cell.angle_gamma   90.00
#
_symmetry.space_group_name_H-M   'P 1'
#
loop_
_entity.id
_entity.type
_entity.pdbx_description
1 polymer ?
#
loop_
_entity_poly.entity_id
_entity_poly.type
_entity_poly.pdbx_seq_one_letter_code
_entity_poly.pdbx_strand_id
1 'polypeptide(L)'
;MDEKKVYYKPLTGWGRNFTGKMSRLYYCADHLLNIESQGIDEDYKRFYFNNIRAIVTRETSQARILNIFLITLITISVIFALSLGDKIFFPIIAGIFTVALVINLAKGTTCVCHLYTAVQRQKLDSLNRIKKAERVIGFIRYHIEQEQGHLTPDEMKEKIPTASISMPMPKSANIASTQPLTVKRTTQEKKPYHGNIHLILFVLLLFYGLSIISSFLYQSIVIAFFQIGFFAGISVLVVVILVIQSKREVISDLKTIVYTIMAYIIISYVFYNGAIMVIIFKNPGIQQPAALKMLIESLSKVDTSFNRGFAIFSLVVSIFTGIMGLLILLGNRQQIPVTPPTLPPDTRES
;
A
#
# COMPACT_ATOMS: atom_id res chain seq x y z
N MET A 1 46.80 5.27 -15.08
CA MET A 1 45.95 5.31 -13.88
C MET A 1 44.95 4.19 -14.03
N ASP A 2 45.18 3.07 -13.34
CA ASP A 2 44.28 1.92 -13.40
C ASP A 2 42.94 2.29 -12.77
N GLU A 3 41.88 2.23 -13.57
CA GLU A 3 40.50 2.39 -13.13
C GLU A 3 40.16 1.20 -12.22
N LYS A 4 40.33 1.37 -10.89
CA LYS A 4 39.97 0.37 -9.90
C LYS A 4 38.48 0.03 -10.06
N LYS A 5 38.19 -1.14 -10.63
CA LYS A 5 36.81 -1.66 -10.74
C LYS A 5 36.20 -1.77 -9.34
N VAL A 6 35.21 -0.93 -9.07
CA VAL A 6 34.46 -0.94 -7.81
C VAL A 6 33.52 -2.14 -7.81
N TYR A 7 33.74 -3.08 -6.89
CA TYR A 7 32.94 -4.31 -6.80
C TYR A 7 31.77 -4.15 -5.83
N TYR A 8 30.54 -4.22 -6.34
CA TYR A 8 29.32 -4.11 -5.55
C TYR A 8 28.77 -5.48 -5.16
N LYS A 9 28.63 -5.72 -3.85
CA LYS A 9 27.99 -6.94 -3.32
C LYS A 9 26.54 -6.67 -2.91
N PRO A 10 25.57 -7.49 -3.33
CA PRO A 10 24.19 -7.33 -2.89
C PRO A 10 24.09 -7.62 -1.39
N LEU A 11 23.68 -6.62 -0.61
CA LEU A 11 23.51 -6.74 0.83
C LEU A 11 22.12 -7.26 1.21
N THR A 12 21.16 -7.08 0.30
CA THR A 12 19.77 -7.46 0.49
C THR A 12 19.22 -8.10 -0.78
N GLY A 13 18.34 -9.09 -0.62
CA GLY A 13 17.43 -9.49 -1.70
C GLY A 13 16.42 -8.37 -1.99
N TRP A 14 15.69 -8.51 -3.10
CA TRP A 14 14.70 -7.54 -3.56
C TRP A 14 13.74 -7.11 -2.44
N GLY A 15 13.70 -5.81 -2.16
CA GLY A 15 12.59 -5.20 -1.47
C GLY A 15 11.64 -4.60 -2.49
N ARG A 16 10.34 -4.81 -2.30
CA ARG A 16 9.32 -4.00 -2.96
C ARG A 16 8.75 -3.07 -1.92
N ASN A 17 8.70 -1.79 -2.26
CA ASN A 17 7.84 -0.89 -1.52
C ASN A 17 6.39 -1.06 -2.00
N PHE A 18 5.46 -0.48 -1.25
CA PHE A 18 4.04 -0.58 -1.54
C PHE A 18 3.65 0.09 -2.88
N THR A 19 4.56 0.88 -3.47
CA THR A 19 4.41 1.57 -4.76
C THR A 19 4.83 0.72 -5.95
N GLY A 20 5.33 -0.50 -5.71
CA GLY A 20 5.84 -1.40 -6.75
C GLY A 20 7.28 -1.11 -7.17
N LYS A 21 7.89 0.00 -6.70
CA LYS A 21 9.32 0.26 -6.89
C LYS A 21 10.13 -0.82 -6.19
N MET A 22 11.11 -1.31 -6.93
CA MET A 22 12.02 -2.34 -6.47
C MET A 22 13.27 -1.65 -5.92
N SER A 23 13.53 -1.85 -4.64
CA SER A 23 14.73 -1.32 -3.98
C SER A 23 15.69 -2.47 -3.68
N ARG A 24 16.96 -2.25 -3.98
CA ARG A 24 18.07 -3.15 -3.62
C ARG A 24 19.19 -2.34 -2.99
N LEU A 25 19.68 -2.85 -1.87
CA LEU A 25 20.84 -2.29 -1.20
C LEU A 25 22.07 -3.13 -1.55
N TYR A 26 23.08 -2.46 -2.09
CA TYR A 26 24.42 -2.98 -2.37
C TYR A 26 25.42 -2.33 -1.44
N TYR A 27 26.53 -3.03 -1.27
CA TYR A 27 27.64 -2.62 -0.44
C TYR A 27 28.92 -2.58 -1.27
N CYS A 28 29.71 -1.54 -0.99
CA CYS A 28 31.08 -1.32 -1.42
C CYS A 28 31.92 -1.02 -0.18
N ALA A 29 33.26 -1.09 -0.28
CA ALA A 29 34.18 -0.91 0.83
C ALA A 29 33.95 0.37 1.66
N ASP A 30 33.56 1.46 1.01
CA ASP A 30 33.44 2.82 1.57
C ASP A 30 32.00 3.38 1.60
N HIS A 31 31.07 2.74 0.89
CA HIS A 31 29.69 3.23 0.80
C HIS A 31 28.65 2.14 0.56
N LEU A 32 27.40 2.49 0.89
CA LEU A 32 26.21 1.76 0.48
C LEU A 32 25.65 2.37 -0.81
N LEU A 33 25.16 1.52 -1.69
CA LEU A 33 24.45 1.92 -2.89
C LEU A 33 23.02 1.42 -2.81
N ASN A 34 22.05 2.33 -2.73
CA ASN A 34 20.64 2.01 -2.87
C ASN A 34 20.24 2.24 -4.33
N ILE A 35 19.72 1.19 -4.96
CA ILE A 35 19.18 1.22 -6.31
C ILE A 35 17.66 1.13 -6.18
N GLU A 36 16.96 2.15 -6.67
CA GLU A 36 15.50 2.20 -6.73
C GLU A 36 15.07 2.12 -8.19
N SER A 37 14.48 0.98 -8.59
CA SER A 37 13.98 0.76 -9.94
C SER A 37 12.46 1.01 -10.00
N GLN A 38 12.03 1.78 -10.99
CA GLN A 38 10.64 2.04 -11.33
C GLN A 38 10.41 1.75 -12.83
N GLY A 39 10.19 0.48 -13.16
CA GLY A 39 9.96 0.08 -14.55
C GLY A 39 11.24 0.15 -15.36
N ILE A 40 11.40 1.18 -16.18
CA ILE A 40 12.58 1.40 -17.05
C ILE A 40 13.60 2.32 -16.36
N ASP A 41 13.16 3.17 -15.43
CA ASP A 41 14.03 4.12 -14.75
C ASP A 41 14.67 3.49 -13.51
N GLU A 42 15.96 3.73 -13.31
CA GLU A 42 16.71 3.30 -12.13
C GLU A 42 17.44 4.48 -11.49
N ASP A 43 17.10 4.78 -10.24
CA ASP A 43 17.74 5.80 -9.44
C ASP A 43 18.83 5.18 -8.55
N TYR A 44 20.04 5.74 -8.64
CA TYR A 44 21.22 5.26 -7.91
C TYR A 44 21.61 6.28 -6.84
N LYS A 45 21.57 5.88 -5.56
CA LYS A 45 21.95 6.73 -4.42
C LYS A 45 23.08 6.11 -3.62
N ARG A 46 24.19 6.83 -3.51
CA ARG A 46 25.36 6.44 -2.72
C ARG A 46 25.35 7.08 -1.33
N PHE A 47 25.66 6.29 -0.31
CA PHE A 47 25.74 6.71 1.09
C PHE A 47 27.09 6.25 1.66
N TYR A 48 28.05 7.17 1.75
CA TYR A 48 29.36 6.90 2.34
C TYR A 48 29.26 6.66 3.85
N PHE A 49 29.99 5.68 4.38
CA PHE A 49 29.90 5.31 5.79
C PHE A 49 30.26 6.47 6.71
N ASN A 50 31.32 7.23 6.38
CA ASN A 50 31.69 8.46 7.06
C ASN A 50 30.58 9.53 7.19
N ASN A 51 29.55 9.49 6.34
CA ASN A 51 28.48 10.49 6.29
C ASN A 51 27.16 10.00 6.88
N ILE A 52 27.06 8.72 7.26
CA ILE A 52 25.89 8.17 7.92
C ILE A 52 25.92 8.61 9.39
N ARG A 53 24.85 9.26 9.84
CA ARG A 53 24.72 9.76 11.22
C ARG A 53 23.84 8.87 12.08
N ALA A 54 22.77 8.34 11.50
CA ALA A 54 21.85 7.47 12.21
C ALA A 54 21.09 6.56 11.24
N ILE A 55 20.72 5.38 11.73
CA ILE A 55 19.76 4.49 11.08
C ILE A 55 18.65 4.23 12.07
N VAL A 56 17.43 4.66 11.73
CA VAL A 56 16.26 4.54 12.60
C VAL A 56 15.31 3.51 12.01
N THR A 57 14.92 2.54 12.83
CA THR A 57 13.99 1.49 12.45
C THR A 57 12.74 1.61 13.29
N ARG A 58 11.57 1.63 12.65
CA ARG A 58 10.27 1.71 13.33
C ARG A 58 9.41 0.53 12.93
N GLU A 59 8.79 -0.14 13.90
CA GLU A 59 7.80 -1.17 13.64
C GLU A 59 6.54 -0.61 12.97
N THR A 60 5.90 -1.42 12.14
CA THR A 60 4.64 -1.09 11.49
C THR A 60 3.57 -2.12 11.81
N SER A 61 2.32 -1.67 11.85
CA SER A 61 1.15 -2.53 12.05
C SER A 61 0.79 -3.35 10.80
N GLN A 62 1.49 -3.18 9.67
CA GLN A 62 1.14 -3.82 8.40
C GLN A 62 1.10 -5.35 8.47
N ALA A 63 2.11 -5.99 9.07
CA ALA A 63 2.11 -7.43 9.27
C ALA A 63 0.93 -7.90 10.13
N ARG A 64 0.58 -7.15 11.17
CA ARG A 64 -0.55 -7.46 12.07
C ARG A 64 -1.88 -7.32 11.35
N ILE A 65 -2.05 -6.25 10.57
CA ILE A 65 -3.22 -6.01 9.73
C ILE A 65 -3.40 -7.16 8.73
N LEU A 66 -2.33 -7.56 8.04
CA LEU A 66 -2.38 -8.67 7.09
C LEU A 66 -2.71 -10.00 7.78
N ASN A 67 -2.21 -10.25 8.99
CA ASN A 67 -2.57 -11.43 9.77
C ASN A 67 -4.05 -11.44 10.14
N ILE A 68 -4.58 -10.32 10.64
CA ILE A 68 -6.01 -10.19 10.96
C ILE A 68 -6.85 -10.47 9.71
N PHE A 69 -6.47 -9.91 8.57
CA PHE A 69 -7.15 -10.14 7.30
C PHE A 69 -7.14 -11.62 6.88
N LEU A 70 -5.98 -12.27 6.92
CA LEU A 70 -5.85 -13.68 6.57
C LEU A 70 -6.62 -14.58 7.53
N ILE A 71 -6.60 -14.28 8.83
CA ILE A 71 -7.40 -14.99 9.84
C ILE A 71 -8.89 -14.84 9.53
N THR A 72 -9.37 -13.63 9.23
CA THR A 72 -10.77 -13.40 8.86
C THR A 72 -11.16 -14.21 7.63
N LEU A 73 -10.31 -14.24 6.59
CA LEU A 73 -10.55 -15.06 5.39
C LEU A 73 -10.62 -16.55 5.69
N ILE A 74 -9.74 -17.07 6.54
CA ILE A 74 -9.73 -18.47 6.97
C ILE A 74 -11.02 -18.77 7.74
N THR A 75 -11.35 -17.98 8.75
CA THR A 75 -12.54 -18.17 9.59
C THR A 75 -13.81 -18.17 8.76
N ILE A 76 -13.97 -17.21 7.85
CA ILE A 76 -15.12 -17.15 6.94
C ILE A 76 -15.17 -18.42 6.08
N SER A 77 -14.05 -18.79 5.45
CA SER A 77 -13.99 -19.99 4.60
C SER A 77 -14.37 -21.26 5.37
N VAL A 78 -13.92 -21.42 6.62
CA VAL A 78 -14.25 -22.56 7.48
C VAL A 78 -15.72 -22.58 7.88
N ILE A 79 -16.28 -21.44 8.29
CA ILE A 79 -17.72 -21.32 8.62
C ILE A 79 -18.57 -21.75 7.42
N PHE A 80 -18.21 -21.31 6.23
CA PHE A 80 -18.93 -21.68 5.01
C PHE A 80 -18.75 -23.15 4.61
N ALA A 81 -17.55 -23.72 4.73
CA ALA A 81 -17.33 -25.15 4.52
C ALA A 81 -18.28 -26.00 5.39
N LEU A 82 -18.40 -25.64 6.67
CA LEU A 82 -19.26 -26.32 7.63
C LEU A 82 -20.76 -26.07 7.35
N SER A 83 -21.14 -24.84 7.06
CA SER A 83 -22.54 -24.43 6.90
C SER A 83 -23.17 -24.94 5.60
N LEU A 84 -22.37 -25.01 4.52
CA LEU A 84 -22.82 -25.45 3.21
C LEU A 84 -22.53 -26.94 2.94
N GLY A 85 -21.85 -27.62 3.87
CA GLY A 85 -21.45 -29.03 3.72
C GLY A 85 -20.44 -29.27 2.60
N ASP A 86 -19.78 -28.22 2.10
CA ASP A 86 -18.78 -28.33 1.05
C ASP A 86 -17.44 -28.81 1.61
N LYS A 87 -16.98 -29.94 1.07
CA LYS A 87 -15.78 -30.66 1.53
C LYS A 87 -14.53 -30.35 0.71
N ILE A 88 -14.65 -29.64 -0.41
CA ILE A 88 -13.56 -29.49 -1.37
C ILE A 88 -13.20 -28.02 -1.56
N PHE A 89 -14.15 -27.18 -1.99
CA PHE A 89 -13.79 -25.85 -2.47
C PHE A 89 -13.40 -24.89 -1.34
N PHE A 90 -14.23 -24.73 -0.31
CA PHE A 90 -13.88 -23.87 0.83
C PHE A 90 -12.67 -24.34 1.65
N PRO A 91 -12.47 -25.66 1.90
CA PRO A 91 -11.24 -26.15 2.55
C PRO A 91 -9.96 -25.85 1.77
N ILE A 92 -9.97 -25.94 0.42
CA ILE A 92 -8.81 -25.58 -0.41
C ILE A 92 -8.47 -24.08 -0.24
N ILE A 93 -9.48 -23.22 -0.30
CA ILE A 93 -9.32 -21.77 -0.12
C ILE A 93 -8.77 -21.45 1.27
N ALA A 94 -9.33 -22.06 2.32
CA ALA A 94 -8.84 -21.91 3.68
C ALA A 94 -7.38 -22.36 3.79
N GLY A 95 -7.02 -23.49 3.17
CA GLY A 95 -5.64 -24.00 3.13
C GLY A 95 -4.65 -23.02 2.51
N ILE A 96 -5.01 -22.40 1.37
CA ILE A 96 -4.16 -21.39 0.70
C ILE A 96 -3.91 -20.20 1.63
N PHE A 97 -4.95 -19.67 2.29
CA PHE A 97 -4.80 -18.54 3.20
C PHE A 97 -4.04 -18.91 4.47
N THR A 98 -4.19 -20.13 4.99
CA THR A 98 -3.38 -20.63 6.10
C THR A 98 -1.90 -20.70 5.73
N VAL A 99 -1.56 -21.22 4.54
CA VAL A 99 -0.17 -21.21 4.05
C VAL A 99 0.37 -19.78 3.97
N ALA A 100 -0.41 -18.85 3.41
CA ALA A 100 -0.02 -17.43 3.36
C ALA A 100 0.19 -16.81 4.76
N LEU A 101 -0.66 -17.16 5.73
CA LEU A 101 -0.56 -16.70 7.12
C LEU A 101 0.70 -17.25 7.78
N VAL A 102 0.98 -18.55 7.63
CA VAL A 102 2.20 -19.19 8.16
C VAL A 102 3.45 -18.53 7.58
N ILE A 103 3.49 -18.29 6.26
CA ILE A 103 4.60 -17.59 5.62
C ILE A 103 4.76 -16.17 6.18
N ASN A 104 3.67 -15.43 6.39
CA ASN A 104 3.75 -14.07 6.92
C ASN A 104 4.21 -14.02 8.38
N LEU A 105 3.76 -14.98 9.20
CA LEU A 105 4.20 -15.15 10.59
C LEU A 105 5.69 -15.53 10.66
N ALA A 106 6.14 -16.47 9.83
CA ALA A 106 7.54 -16.90 9.77
C ALA A 106 8.49 -15.74 9.41
N LYS A 107 8.04 -14.83 8.52
CA LYS A 107 8.80 -13.62 8.13
C LYS A 107 8.89 -12.56 9.23
N GLY A 108 8.05 -12.62 10.27
CA GLY A 108 8.07 -11.71 11.42
C GLY A 108 7.45 -10.32 11.16
N THR A 109 7.64 -9.40 12.09
CA THR A 109 7.05 -8.05 12.01
C THR A 109 7.65 -7.22 10.87
N THR A 110 6.81 -6.36 10.29
CA THR A 110 7.22 -5.41 9.25
C THR A 110 7.75 -4.13 9.90
N CYS A 111 8.76 -3.52 9.29
CA CYS A 111 9.35 -2.27 9.76
C CYS A 111 9.56 -1.29 8.62
N VAL A 112 9.77 -0.02 8.97
CA VAL A 112 10.26 1.01 8.07
C VAL A 112 11.60 1.49 8.59
N CYS A 113 12.62 1.40 7.76
CA CYS A 113 13.97 1.84 8.06
C CYS A 113 14.28 3.17 7.36
N HIS A 114 14.84 4.13 8.08
CA HIS A 114 15.31 5.40 7.55
C HIS A 114 16.80 5.57 7.85
N LEU A 115 17.56 5.94 6.83
CA LEU A 115 18.96 6.33 6.92
C LEU A 115 19.05 7.85 6.92
N TYR A 116 19.77 8.39 7.90
CA TYR A 116 20.03 9.81 8.07
C TYR A 116 21.48 10.10 7.75
N THR A 117 21.67 11.06 6.86
CA THR A 117 22.97 11.67 6.57
C THR A 117 22.96 13.12 7.03
N ALA A 118 24.07 13.83 6.86
CA ALA A 118 24.16 15.26 7.13
C ALA A 118 23.13 16.12 6.39
N VAL A 119 22.72 15.70 5.19
CA VAL A 119 21.94 16.52 4.26
C VAL A 119 20.57 15.95 3.92
N GLN A 120 20.35 14.65 4.15
CA GLN A 120 19.10 13.99 3.75
C GLN A 120 18.70 12.84 4.68
N ARG A 121 17.39 12.60 4.71
CA ARG A 121 16.74 11.41 5.28
C ARG A 121 16.22 10.56 4.13
N GLN A 122 16.72 9.33 4.00
CA GLN A 122 16.28 8.39 2.97
C GLN A 122 15.57 7.18 3.61
N LYS A 123 14.42 6.78 3.05
CA LYS A 123 13.76 5.53 3.42
C LYS A 123 14.44 4.35 2.69
N LEU A 124 14.78 3.29 3.43
CA LEU A 124 15.38 2.08 2.87
C LEU A 124 14.30 1.00 2.70
N ASP A 125 13.63 1.01 1.56
CA ASP A 125 12.51 0.09 1.26
C ASP A 125 12.94 -1.38 1.14
N SER A 126 14.23 -1.65 0.92
CA SER A 126 14.83 -2.99 0.96
C SER A 126 14.82 -3.63 2.35
N LEU A 127 14.66 -2.84 3.41
CA LEU A 127 14.66 -3.24 4.82
C LEU A 127 13.26 -3.12 5.43
N ASN A 128 12.35 -4.00 4.98
CA ASN A 128 10.93 -3.98 5.37
C ASN A 128 10.54 -4.99 6.46
N ARG A 129 11.47 -5.81 6.95
CA ARG A 129 11.25 -6.80 8.02
C ARG A 129 12.30 -6.64 9.09
N ILE A 130 11.90 -6.69 10.37
CA ILE A 130 12.78 -6.33 11.48
C ILE A 130 14.03 -7.22 11.54
N LYS A 131 13.86 -8.55 11.42
CA LYS A 131 14.96 -9.52 11.41
C LYS A 131 15.97 -9.31 10.29
N LYS A 132 15.53 -8.73 9.16
CA LYS A 132 16.40 -8.39 8.02
C LYS A 132 17.10 -7.05 8.28
N ALA A 133 16.36 -6.06 8.78
CA ALA A 133 16.89 -4.75 9.15
C ALA A 133 17.98 -4.88 10.22
N GLU A 134 17.75 -5.62 11.29
CA GLU A 134 18.73 -5.83 12.37
C GLU A 134 20.03 -6.44 11.87
N ARG A 135 19.96 -7.50 11.04
CA ARG A 135 21.14 -8.13 10.43
C ARG A 135 21.94 -7.15 9.57
N VAL A 136 21.25 -6.39 8.73
CA VAL A 136 21.89 -5.43 7.83
C VAL A 136 22.46 -4.25 8.61
N ILE A 137 21.75 -3.74 9.61
CA ILE A 137 22.21 -2.64 10.47
C ILE A 137 23.44 -3.08 11.26
N GLY A 138 23.48 -4.31 11.78
CA GLY A 138 24.67 -4.85 12.43
C GLY A 138 25.89 -4.85 11.50
N PHE A 139 25.71 -5.29 10.25
CA PHE A 139 26.76 -5.24 9.24
C PHE A 139 27.21 -3.80 8.90
N ILE A 140 26.26 -2.88 8.73
CA ILE A 140 26.56 -1.48 8.40
C ILE A 140 27.26 -0.80 9.58
N ARG A 141 26.79 -1.05 10.81
CA ARG A 141 27.37 -0.50 12.04
C ARG A 141 28.85 -0.85 12.14
N TYR A 142 29.22 -2.10 11.89
CA TYR A 142 30.62 -2.51 11.88
C TYR A 142 31.47 -1.64 10.94
N HIS A 143 31.00 -1.37 9.72
CA HIS A 143 31.73 -0.55 8.76
C HIS A 143 31.78 0.93 9.13
N ILE A 144 30.71 1.47 9.71
CA ILE A 144 30.69 2.84 10.22
C ILE A 144 31.71 2.99 11.36
N GLU A 145 31.76 2.05 12.30
CA GLU A 145 32.71 2.08 13.41
C GLU A 145 34.17 1.97 12.93
N GLN A 146 34.44 1.26 11.83
CA GLN A 146 35.78 1.22 11.22
C GLN A 146 36.22 2.56 10.63
N GLU A 147 35.29 3.36 10.06
CA GLU A 147 35.63 4.66 9.45
C GLU A 147 35.54 5.84 10.42
N GLN A 148 34.55 5.85 11.30
CA GLN A 148 34.26 6.96 12.21
C GLN A 148 34.85 6.76 13.62
N GLY A 149 35.33 5.56 13.93
CA GLY A 149 35.70 5.15 15.29
C GLY A 149 34.49 4.73 16.12
N HIS A 150 34.76 4.25 17.33
CA HIS A 150 33.73 3.80 18.28
C HIS A 150 33.52 4.88 19.34
N LEU A 151 32.28 5.35 19.50
CA LEU A 151 31.91 6.22 20.62
C LEU A 151 31.52 5.34 21.80
N THR A 152 32.27 5.43 22.90
CA THR A 152 31.90 4.74 24.14
C THR A 152 30.64 5.39 24.75
N PRO A 153 29.78 4.61 25.43
CA PRO A 153 28.57 5.15 26.06
C PRO A 153 28.85 6.27 27.08
N ASP A 154 30.04 6.28 27.68
CA ASP A 154 30.47 7.28 28.65
C ASP A 154 30.83 8.61 27.96
N GLU A 155 31.54 8.57 26.82
CA GLU A 155 31.77 9.75 25.96
C GLU A 155 30.46 10.31 25.37
N MET A 156 29.47 9.45 25.11
CA MET A 156 28.16 9.87 24.61
C MET A 156 27.38 10.63 25.69
N LYS A 157 27.46 10.23 26.97
CA LYS A 157 26.85 10.97 28.08
C LYS A 157 27.56 12.29 28.37
N GLU A 158 28.88 12.34 28.20
CA GLU A 158 29.69 13.54 28.44
C GLU A 158 29.51 14.58 27.31
N LYS A 159 29.29 14.13 26.07
CA LYS A 159 29.01 14.97 24.89
C LYS A 159 27.53 15.27 24.63
N ILE A 160 26.61 14.77 25.46
CA ILE A 160 25.24 15.29 25.50
C ILE A 160 25.28 16.39 26.57
N PRO A 161 25.39 17.69 26.22
CA PRO A 161 25.19 18.72 27.21
C PRO A 161 23.80 18.51 27.80
N THR A 162 23.66 18.72 29.10
CA THR A 162 22.39 18.94 29.80
C THR A 162 21.75 20.24 29.28
N ALA A 163 21.51 20.33 27.97
CA ALA A 163 20.67 21.31 27.35
C ALA A 163 19.26 20.81 27.57
N SER A 164 18.68 21.30 28.67
CA SER A 164 17.26 21.58 28.79
C SER A 164 16.61 21.75 27.42
N ILE A 165 15.46 21.11 27.26
CA ILE A 165 14.52 21.27 26.16
C ILE A 165 14.12 22.76 26.09
N SER A 166 14.93 23.54 25.40
CA SER A 166 14.66 24.91 24.99
C SER A 166 15.55 25.17 23.78
N MET A 167 15.21 24.58 22.64
CA MET A 167 15.77 25.05 21.38
C MET A 167 15.31 26.51 21.21
N PRO A 168 16.21 27.51 21.21
CA PRO A 168 15.85 28.82 20.70
C PRO A 168 15.73 28.65 19.18
N MET A 169 14.61 29.09 18.61
CA MET A 169 14.52 29.27 17.16
C MET A 169 15.75 30.04 16.68
N PRO A 170 16.45 29.60 15.61
CA PRO A 170 17.48 30.42 15.01
C PRO A 170 16.80 31.68 14.48
N LYS A 171 17.09 32.83 15.12
CA LYS A 171 16.83 34.14 14.53
C LYS A 171 17.53 34.17 13.18
N SER A 172 16.75 34.42 12.13
CA SER A 172 17.17 34.69 10.76
C SER A 172 18.38 35.62 10.76
N ALA A 173 19.57 35.06 10.58
CA ALA A 173 20.76 35.82 10.25
C ALA A 173 20.85 35.87 8.72
N ASN A 174 20.82 37.09 8.19
CA ASN A 174 20.96 37.40 6.77
C ASN A 174 22.16 36.67 6.16
N ILE A 175 21.89 35.66 5.32
CA ILE A 175 22.89 35.12 4.40
C ILE A 175 22.75 35.91 3.11
N ALA A 176 23.74 36.78 2.88
CA ALA A 176 23.90 37.51 1.64
C ALA A 176 23.96 36.54 0.45
N SER A 177 23.22 36.91 -0.58
CA SER A 177 23.20 36.41 -1.96
C SER A 177 24.42 35.57 -2.36
N THR A 178 24.24 34.26 -2.45
CA THR A 178 24.99 33.42 -3.41
C THR A 178 23.94 32.79 -4.32
N GLN A 179 23.86 33.30 -5.55
CA GLN A 179 22.90 32.86 -6.55
C GLN A 179 23.05 31.34 -6.81
N PRO A 180 22.01 30.52 -6.63
CA PRO A 180 22.00 29.18 -7.19
C PRO A 180 21.72 29.27 -8.69
N LEU A 181 22.56 28.61 -9.49
CA LEU A 181 22.30 28.34 -10.90
C LEU A 181 20.89 27.78 -11.07
N THR A 182 20.04 28.56 -11.73
CA THR A 182 18.64 28.23 -12.02
C THR A 182 18.57 27.04 -12.97
N VAL A 183 18.60 25.82 -12.43
CA VAL A 183 18.01 24.68 -13.11
C VAL A 183 16.52 24.94 -13.15
N LYS A 184 16.01 25.28 -14.33
CA LYS A 184 14.59 25.46 -14.64
C LYS A 184 13.89 24.10 -14.50
N ARG A 185 13.70 23.65 -13.27
CA ARG A 185 12.87 22.50 -12.95
C ARG A 185 11.44 23.00 -13.02
N THR A 186 10.75 22.70 -14.11
CA THR A 186 9.30 22.83 -14.24
C THR A 186 8.64 21.81 -13.31
N THR A 187 8.77 22.00 -11.99
CA THR A 187 7.85 21.39 -11.04
C THR A 187 6.54 22.14 -11.20
N GLN A 188 5.67 21.66 -12.08
CA GLN A 188 4.25 22.00 -12.02
C GLN A 188 3.79 21.74 -10.59
N GLU A 189 3.47 22.82 -9.89
CA GLU A 189 2.93 22.79 -8.54
C GLU A 189 1.58 22.07 -8.59
N LYS A 190 1.58 20.77 -8.25
CA LYS A 190 0.37 19.94 -8.34
C LYS A 190 -0.61 20.38 -7.25
N LYS A 191 -1.81 20.77 -7.68
CA LYS A 191 -2.89 21.24 -6.79
C LYS A 191 -3.17 20.26 -5.64
N PRO A 192 -3.34 20.75 -4.39
CA PRO A 192 -3.61 19.91 -3.23
C PRO A 192 -4.87 19.05 -3.42
N TYR A 193 -4.75 17.76 -3.12
CA TYR A 193 -5.78 16.77 -3.37
C TYR A 193 -6.65 16.54 -2.14
N HIS A 194 -7.94 16.87 -2.25
CA HIS A 194 -8.93 16.66 -1.20
C HIS A 194 -9.55 15.27 -1.41
N GLY A 195 -9.13 14.28 -0.62
CA GLY A 195 -9.48 12.86 -0.81
C GLY A 195 -10.95 12.47 -0.61
N ASN A 196 -11.92 13.38 -0.81
CA ASN A 196 -13.35 13.13 -0.65
C ASN A 196 -13.88 12.05 -1.63
N ILE A 197 -13.37 12.01 -2.86
CA ILE A 197 -13.80 11.04 -3.86
C ILE A 197 -13.41 9.61 -3.45
N HIS A 198 -12.25 9.43 -2.79
CA HIS A 198 -11.87 8.14 -2.20
C HIS A 198 -12.77 7.74 -1.03
N LEU A 199 -13.21 8.70 -0.22
CA LEU A 199 -14.16 8.43 0.86
C LEU A 199 -15.43 7.82 0.31
N ILE A 200 -16.00 8.43 -0.75
CA ILE A 200 -17.20 7.92 -1.42
C ILE A 200 -16.95 6.50 -1.92
N LEU A 201 -15.81 6.24 -2.58
CA LEU A 201 -15.46 4.91 -3.07
C LEU A 201 -15.46 3.86 -1.96
N PHE A 202 -14.78 4.15 -0.86
CA PHE A 202 -14.64 3.19 0.23
C PHE A 202 -15.94 2.94 0.98
N VAL A 203 -16.74 3.99 1.19
CA VAL A 203 -18.09 3.85 1.77
C VAL A 203 -18.98 3.00 0.85
N LEU A 204 -18.92 3.23 -0.47
CA LEU A 204 -19.68 2.46 -1.45
C LEU A 204 -19.28 0.96 -1.47
N LEU A 205 -17.99 0.66 -1.30
CA LEU A 205 -17.49 -0.71 -1.14
C LEU A 205 -18.03 -1.42 0.11
N LEU A 206 -18.18 -0.69 1.22
CA LEU A 206 -18.80 -1.24 2.43
C LEU A 206 -20.29 -1.53 2.22
N PHE A 207 -21.03 -0.62 1.59
CA PHE A 207 -22.44 -0.85 1.24
C PHE A 207 -22.62 -2.00 0.25
N TYR A 208 -21.71 -2.13 -0.71
CA TYR A 208 -21.70 -3.29 -1.60
C TYR A 208 -21.51 -4.60 -0.83
N GLY A 209 -20.53 -4.66 0.09
CA GLY A 209 -20.36 -5.81 0.98
C GLY A 209 -21.62 -6.11 1.81
N LEU A 210 -22.23 -5.08 2.41
CA LEU A 210 -23.47 -5.23 3.17
C LEU A 210 -24.61 -5.78 2.30
N SER A 211 -24.73 -5.32 1.05
CA SER A 211 -25.74 -5.83 0.11
C SER A 211 -25.51 -7.30 -0.24
N ILE A 212 -24.27 -7.78 -0.25
CA ILE A 212 -23.96 -9.20 -0.42
C ILE A 212 -24.44 -10.00 0.79
N ILE A 213 -24.18 -9.54 2.01
CA ILE A 213 -24.70 -10.17 3.23
C ILE A 213 -26.22 -10.26 3.18
N SER A 214 -26.90 -9.17 2.85
CA SER A 214 -28.36 -9.13 2.72
C SER A 214 -28.89 -10.10 1.67
N SER A 215 -28.16 -10.33 0.57
CA SER A 215 -28.59 -11.28 -0.46
C SER A 215 -28.59 -12.73 0.02
N PHE A 216 -27.70 -13.10 0.94
CA PHE A 216 -27.72 -14.41 1.57
C PHE A 216 -28.94 -14.61 2.49
N LEU A 217 -29.39 -13.53 3.14
CA LEU A 217 -30.49 -13.57 4.11
C LEU A 217 -31.87 -13.54 3.45
N TYR A 218 -32.06 -12.68 2.45
CA TYR A 218 -33.40 -12.34 1.95
C TYR A 218 -33.68 -12.83 0.53
N GLN A 219 -32.69 -13.39 -0.19
CA GLN A 219 -32.81 -13.92 -1.57
C GLN A 219 -33.74 -13.11 -2.49
N SER A 220 -33.64 -11.77 -2.44
CA SER A 220 -34.55 -10.87 -3.14
C SER A 220 -33.93 -10.34 -4.43
N ILE A 221 -34.71 -10.30 -5.51
CA ILE A 221 -34.31 -9.72 -6.79
C ILE A 221 -33.99 -8.23 -6.68
N VAL A 222 -34.63 -7.52 -5.74
CA VAL A 222 -34.37 -6.10 -5.48
C VAL A 222 -32.93 -5.91 -4.99
N ILE A 223 -32.44 -6.82 -4.14
CA ILE A 223 -31.05 -6.77 -3.65
C ILE A 223 -30.06 -7.02 -4.80
N ALA A 224 -30.39 -7.91 -5.74
CA ALA A 224 -29.57 -8.14 -6.93
C ALA A 224 -29.47 -6.86 -7.79
N PHE A 225 -30.57 -6.12 -7.98
CA PHE A 225 -30.53 -4.82 -8.67
C PHE A 225 -29.65 -3.80 -7.94
N PHE A 226 -29.75 -3.71 -6.61
CA PHE A 226 -28.86 -2.86 -5.82
C PHE A 226 -27.38 -3.26 -5.98
N GLN A 227 -27.06 -4.55 -5.98
CA GLN A 227 -25.70 -5.04 -6.19
C GLN A 227 -25.15 -4.64 -7.57
N ILE A 228 -25.96 -4.77 -8.62
CA ILE A 228 -25.58 -4.33 -9.98
C ILE A 228 -25.32 -2.82 -9.99
N GLY A 229 -26.22 -2.03 -9.39
CA GLY A 229 -26.08 -0.58 -9.28
C GLY A 229 -24.83 -0.15 -8.52
N PHE A 230 -24.56 -0.77 -7.37
CA PHE A 230 -23.34 -0.54 -6.60
C PHE A 230 -22.09 -0.91 -7.38
N PHE A 231 -22.07 -2.09 -8.02
CA PHE A 231 -20.91 -2.54 -8.80
C PHE A 231 -20.61 -1.60 -9.98
N ALA A 232 -21.65 -1.14 -10.69
CA ALA A 232 -21.52 -0.16 -11.77
C ALA A 232 -21.00 1.19 -11.23
N GLY A 233 -21.57 1.69 -10.14
CA GLY A 233 -21.13 2.93 -9.50
C GLY A 233 -19.67 2.88 -9.03
N ILE A 234 -19.26 1.78 -8.40
CA ILE A 234 -17.87 1.53 -8.00
C ILE A 234 -16.96 1.53 -9.24
N SER A 235 -17.36 0.84 -10.31
CA SER A 235 -16.58 0.75 -11.56
C SER A 235 -16.32 2.12 -12.18
N VAL A 236 -17.35 2.94 -12.32
CA VAL A 236 -17.23 4.31 -12.83
C VAL A 236 -16.32 5.14 -11.92
N LEU A 237 -16.52 5.06 -10.60
CA LEU A 237 -15.78 5.86 -9.65
C LEU A 237 -14.29 5.50 -9.61
N VAL A 238 -13.95 4.21 -9.73
CA VAL A 238 -12.55 3.74 -9.83
C VAL A 238 -11.88 4.33 -11.07
N VAL A 239 -12.54 4.29 -12.23
CA VAL A 239 -12.00 4.91 -13.47
C VAL A 239 -11.78 6.40 -13.27
N VAL A 240 -12.77 7.13 -12.73
CA VAL A 240 -12.65 8.58 -12.44
C VAL A 240 -11.48 8.86 -11.50
N ILE A 241 -11.35 8.08 -10.43
CA ILE A 241 -10.26 8.21 -9.48
C ILE A 241 -8.91 7.95 -10.15
N LEU A 242 -8.76 6.93 -10.99
CA LEU A 242 -7.52 6.66 -11.71
C LEU A 242 -7.15 7.83 -12.64
N VAL A 243 -8.12 8.42 -13.33
CA VAL A 243 -7.91 9.62 -14.16
C VAL A 243 -7.49 10.82 -13.30
N ILE A 244 -8.03 10.97 -12.09
CA ILE A 244 -7.62 12.03 -11.17
C ILE A 244 -6.21 11.76 -10.63
N GLN A 245 -5.90 10.50 -10.31
CA GLN A 245 -4.59 10.08 -9.79
C GLN A 245 -3.47 10.20 -10.82
N SER A 246 -3.77 10.15 -12.12
CA SER A 246 -2.78 10.39 -13.18
C SER A 246 -2.42 11.88 -13.27
N LYS A 247 -3.36 12.77 -12.95
CA LYS A 247 -3.17 14.23 -13.00
C LYS A 247 -2.70 14.84 -11.67
N ARG A 248 -2.78 14.12 -10.56
CA ARG A 248 -2.50 14.65 -9.21
C ARG A 248 -1.49 13.81 -8.44
N GLU A 249 -0.77 14.48 -7.55
CA GLU A 249 0.03 13.80 -6.53
C GLU A 249 -0.89 13.28 -5.44
N VAL A 250 -1.01 11.95 -5.41
CA VAL A 250 -1.81 11.22 -4.44
C VAL A 250 -0.86 10.25 -3.72
N ILE A 251 -1.10 10.08 -2.43
CA ILE A 251 -0.32 9.20 -1.57
C ILE A 251 -0.30 7.79 -2.17
N SER A 252 0.89 7.22 -2.25
CA SER A 252 1.09 5.96 -2.97
C SER A 252 0.24 4.80 -2.42
N ASP A 253 0.01 4.76 -1.11
CA ASP A 253 -0.83 3.74 -0.49
C ASP A 253 -2.28 3.77 -0.99
N LEU A 254 -2.78 4.98 -1.23
CA LEU A 254 -4.13 5.18 -1.74
C LEU A 254 -4.25 4.80 -3.22
N LYS A 255 -3.16 4.93 -4.00
CA LYS A 255 -3.10 4.45 -5.39
C LYS A 255 -3.18 2.93 -5.45
N THR A 256 -2.38 2.24 -4.64
CA THR A 256 -2.32 0.77 -4.63
C THR A 256 -3.67 0.16 -4.26
N ILE A 257 -4.39 0.69 -3.26
CA ILE A 257 -5.73 0.19 -2.94
C ILE A 257 -6.69 0.33 -4.13
N VAL A 258 -6.65 1.46 -4.83
CA VAL A 258 -7.51 1.68 -6.02
C VAL A 258 -7.17 0.72 -7.14
N TYR A 259 -5.89 0.45 -7.40
CA TYR A 259 -5.49 -0.56 -8.38
C TYR A 259 -5.93 -1.98 -7.98
N THR A 260 -5.87 -2.32 -6.69
CA THR A 260 -6.39 -3.59 -6.18
C THR A 260 -7.90 -3.71 -6.41
N ILE A 261 -8.66 -2.64 -6.16
CA ILE A 261 -10.10 -2.59 -6.45
C ILE A 261 -10.37 -2.72 -7.94
N MET A 262 -9.57 -2.06 -8.80
CA MET A 262 -9.68 -2.20 -10.26
C MET A 262 -9.45 -3.64 -10.72
N ALA A 263 -8.39 -4.30 -10.22
CA ALA A 263 -8.12 -5.70 -10.52
C ALA A 263 -9.27 -6.62 -10.09
N TYR A 264 -9.83 -6.38 -8.90
CA TYR A 264 -11.01 -7.08 -8.41
C TYR A 264 -12.23 -6.92 -9.34
N ILE A 265 -12.51 -5.71 -9.82
CA ILE A 265 -13.62 -5.43 -10.75
C ILE A 265 -13.43 -6.20 -12.06
N ILE A 266 -12.21 -6.20 -12.62
CA ILE A 266 -11.90 -6.92 -13.85
C ILE A 266 -12.12 -8.43 -13.66
N ILE A 267 -11.56 -9.00 -12.59
CA ILE A 267 -11.73 -10.42 -12.28
C ILE A 267 -13.22 -10.77 -12.12
N SER A 268 -13.98 -9.92 -11.43
CA SER A 268 -15.41 -10.11 -11.24
C SER A 268 -16.19 -10.03 -12.54
N TYR A 269 -15.87 -9.07 -13.41
CA TYR A 269 -16.52 -8.92 -14.70
C TYR A 269 -16.27 -10.14 -15.60
N VAL A 270 -15.02 -10.61 -15.68
CA VAL A 270 -14.66 -11.82 -16.44
C VAL A 270 -15.38 -13.03 -15.88
N PHE A 271 -15.42 -13.17 -14.55
CA PHE A 271 -16.12 -14.27 -13.88
C PHE A 271 -17.61 -14.31 -14.21
N TYR A 272 -18.34 -13.21 -14.01
CA TYR A 272 -19.78 -13.16 -14.23
C TYR A 272 -20.14 -13.36 -15.71
N ASN A 273 -19.39 -12.75 -16.64
CA ASN A 273 -19.62 -12.97 -18.07
C ASN A 273 -19.27 -14.40 -18.50
N GLY A 274 -18.18 -14.97 -17.99
CA GLY A 274 -17.83 -16.37 -18.22
C GLY A 274 -18.90 -17.32 -17.72
N ALA A 275 -19.45 -17.09 -16.53
CA ALA A 275 -20.57 -17.86 -15.99
C ALA A 275 -21.81 -17.75 -16.90
N ILE A 276 -22.21 -16.54 -17.30
CA ILE A 276 -23.33 -16.34 -18.24
C ILE A 276 -23.10 -17.08 -19.56
N MET A 277 -21.90 -17.03 -20.13
CA MET A 277 -21.58 -17.74 -21.36
C MET A 277 -21.76 -19.25 -21.21
N VAL A 278 -21.25 -19.86 -20.13
CA VAL A 278 -21.44 -21.29 -19.85
C VAL A 278 -22.93 -21.65 -19.78
N ILE A 279 -23.77 -20.78 -19.23
CA ILE A 279 -25.22 -20.99 -19.13
C ILE A 279 -25.87 -20.99 -20.51
N ILE A 280 -25.54 -19.99 -21.33
CA ILE A 280 -26.06 -19.86 -22.70
C ILE A 280 -25.64 -21.07 -23.54
N PHE A 281 -24.38 -21.51 -23.44
CA PHE A 281 -23.89 -22.69 -24.17
C PHE A 281 -24.58 -23.99 -23.74
N LYS A 282 -24.85 -24.16 -22.44
CA LYS A 282 -25.57 -25.34 -21.94
C LYS A 282 -27.07 -25.33 -22.30
N ASN A 283 -27.63 -24.15 -22.59
CA ASN A 283 -29.05 -23.97 -22.85
C ASN A 283 -29.27 -23.12 -24.11
N PRO A 284 -29.05 -23.67 -25.32
CA PRO A 284 -29.13 -22.91 -26.57
C PRO A 284 -30.51 -22.27 -26.83
N GLY A 285 -31.58 -22.79 -26.21
CA GLY A 285 -32.92 -22.19 -26.27
C GLY A 285 -33.04 -20.80 -25.62
N ILE A 286 -32.03 -20.35 -24.87
CA ILE A 286 -31.99 -19.03 -24.22
C ILE A 286 -31.79 -17.87 -25.21
N GLN A 287 -31.40 -18.15 -26.47
CA GLN A 287 -31.18 -17.09 -27.47
C GLN A 287 -32.48 -16.42 -27.97
N GLN A 288 -33.65 -16.92 -27.59
CA GLN A 288 -34.93 -16.30 -27.95
C GLN A 288 -35.27 -15.12 -27.00
N PRO A 289 -35.81 -14.00 -27.50
CA PRO A 289 -36.13 -12.83 -26.66
C PRO A 289 -37.18 -13.13 -25.56
N ALA A 290 -38.00 -14.17 -25.73
CA ALA A 290 -38.95 -14.64 -24.71
C ALA A 290 -38.28 -15.48 -23.59
N ALA A 291 -37.01 -15.86 -23.74
CA ALA A 291 -36.30 -16.75 -22.82
C ALA A 291 -35.67 -16.03 -21.61
N LEU A 292 -35.97 -14.73 -21.38
CA LEU A 292 -35.49 -14.01 -20.19
C LEU A 292 -35.85 -14.74 -18.89
N LYS A 293 -37.06 -15.31 -18.82
CA LYS A 293 -37.50 -16.11 -17.67
C LYS A 293 -36.67 -17.39 -17.51
N MET A 294 -36.35 -18.08 -18.61
CA MET A 294 -35.47 -19.25 -18.62
C MET A 294 -34.03 -18.90 -18.24
N LEU A 295 -33.51 -17.75 -18.68
CA LEU A 295 -32.19 -17.25 -18.28
C LEU A 295 -32.13 -16.99 -16.78
N ILE A 296 -33.13 -16.30 -16.22
CA ILE A 296 -33.20 -16.00 -14.79
C ILE A 296 -33.29 -17.30 -13.96
N GLU A 297 -34.11 -18.25 -14.39
CA GLU A 297 -34.24 -19.55 -13.72
C GLU A 297 -32.99 -20.43 -13.88
N SER A 298 -32.27 -20.29 -14.99
CA SER A 298 -31.01 -21.00 -15.20
C SER A 298 -29.88 -20.37 -14.38
N LEU A 299 -29.82 -19.04 -14.29
CA LEU A 299 -28.88 -18.31 -13.43
C LEU A 299 -29.06 -18.65 -11.95
N SER A 300 -30.30 -18.92 -11.51
CA SER A 300 -30.54 -19.38 -10.14
C SER A 300 -30.14 -20.83 -9.90
N LYS A 301 -30.16 -21.68 -10.95
CA LYS A 301 -29.79 -23.11 -10.89
C LYS A 301 -28.30 -23.41 -11.11
N VAL A 302 -27.54 -22.51 -11.72
CA VAL A 302 -26.12 -22.74 -12.04
C VAL A 302 -25.27 -22.75 -10.79
N ASP A 303 -24.69 -23.92 -10.54
CA ASP A 303 -23.93 -24.37 -9.36
C ASP A 303 -23.82 -23.34 -8.23
N THR A 304 -24.78 -23.44 -7.33
CA THR A 304 -24.90 -22.58 -6.15
C THR A 304 -23.60 -22.48 -5.36
N SER A 305 -22.80 -23.54 -5.26
CA SER A 305 -21.55 -23.54 -4.48
C SER A 305 -20.49 -22.58 -5.05
N PHE A 306 -20.32 -22.54 -6.37
CA PHE A 306 -19.28 -21.71 -7.00
C PHE A 306 -19.68 -20.23 -7.02
N ASN A 307 -20.93 -19.93 -7.37
CA ASN A 307 -21.47 -18.56 -7.30
C ASN A 307 -21.51 -18.02 -5.85
N ARG A 308 -21.86 -18.86 -4.87
CA ARG A 308 -21.79 -18.50 -3.44
C ARG A 308 -20.34 -18.27 -3.01
N GLY A 309 -19.42 -19.12 -3.43
CA GLY A 309 -17.98 -18.97 -3.19
C GLY A 309 -17.45 -17.63 -3.71
N PHE A 310 -17.82 -17.26 -4.93
CA PHE A 310 -17.45 -15.97 -5.51
C PHE A 310 -18.11 -14.80 -4.78
N ALA A 311 -19.39 -14.90 -4.40
CA ALA A 311 -20.05 -13.87 -3.60
C ALA A 311 -19.35 -13.63 -2.24
N ILE A 312 -18.89 -14.69 -1.58
CA ILE A 312 -18.11 -14.60 -0.34
C ILE A 312 -16.76 -13.94 -0.58
N PHE A 313 -16.06 -14.34 -1.64
CA PHE A 313 -14.82 -13.68 -2.04
C PHE A 313 -15.03 -12.17 -2.25
N SER A 314 -16.06 -11.80 -3.00
CA SER A 314 -16.45 -10.40 -3.24
C SER A 314 -16.78 -9.65 -1.95
N LEU A 315 -17.51 -10.28 -1.02
CA LEU A 315 -17.81 -9.73 0.30
C LEU A 315 -16.54 -9.38 1.08
N VAL A 316 -15.58 -10.32 1.13
CA VAL A 316 -14.35 -10.10 1.91
C VAL A 316 -13.49 -9.04 1.26
N VAL A 317 -13.32 -9.09 -0.06
CA VAL A 317 -12.54 -8.08 -0.79
C VAL A 317 -13.16 -6.69 -0.62
N SER A 318 -14.48 -6.55 -0.74
CA SER A 318 -15.15 -5.26 -0.65
C SER A 318 -15.07 -4.67 0.76
N ILE A 319 -15.33 -5.47 1.80
CA ILE A 319 -15.23 -5.02 3.19
C ILE A 319 -13.78 -4.67 3.53
N PHE A 320 -12.81 -5.52 3.18
CA PHE A 320 -11.42 -5.30 3.52
C PHE A 320 -10.85 -4.06 2.83
N THR A 321 -11.04 -3.93 1.51
CA THR A 321 -10.55 -2.78 0.75
C THR A 321 -11.28 -1.49 1.16
N GLY A 322 -12.57 -1.56 1.52
CA GLY A 322 -13.32 -0.45 2.07
C GLY A 322 -12.76 0.03 3.42
N ILE A 323 -12.59 -0.88 4.39
CA ILE A 323 -12.05 -0.54 5.72
C ILE A 323 -10.61 -0.04 5.61
N MET A 324 -9.74 -0.77 4.89
CA MET A 324 -8.33 -0.36 4.72
C MET A 324 -8.22 0.98 4.02
N GLY A 325 -9.00 1.20 2.97
CA GLY A 325 -9.05 2.48 2.27
C GLY A 325 -9.43 3.63 3.21
N LEU A 326 -10.46 3.43 4.03
CA LEU A 326 -10.89 4.41 5.04
C LEU A 326 -9.80 4.69 6.08
N LEU A 327 -9.16 3.66 6.64
CA LEU A 327 -8.11 3.84 7.64
C LEU A 327 -6.92 4.63 7.08
N ILE A 328 -6.48 4.32 5.86
CA ILE A 328 -5.39 5.05 5.20
C ILE A 328 -5.80 6.49 4.91
N LEU A 329 -7.04 6.71 4.43
CA LEU A 329 -7.53 8.05 4.13
C LEU A 329 -7.63 8.92 5.40
N LEU A 330 -8.15 8.36 6.49
CA LEU A 330 -8.30 9.06 7.78
C LEU A 330 -6.95 9.35 8.43
N GLY A 331 -6.03 8.37 8.43
CA GLY A 331 -4.69 8.54 9.00
C GLY A 331 -3.86 9.61 8.28
N ASN A 332 -4.08 9.79 6.98
CA ASN A 332 -3.38 10.81 6.19
C ASN A 332 -4.02 12.20 6.28
N ARG A 333 -5.33 12.31 6.54
CA ARG A 333 -5.98 13.61 6.79
C ARG A 333 -5.42 14.32 8.02
N GLN A 334 -4.97 13.58 9.02
CA GLN A 334 -4.36 14.11 10.24
C GLN A 334 -2.91 14.62 10.02
N GLN A 335 -2.29 14.32 8.88
CA GLN A 335 -0.90 14.68 8.57
C GLN A 335 -0.78 15.90 7.65
N ILE A 336 -1.89 16.46 7.15
CA ILE A 336 -1.87 17.69 6.33
C ILE A 336 -1.67 18.86 7.30
N PRO A 337 -0.54 19.59 7.25
CA PRO A 337 -0.36 20.78 8.07
C PRO A 337 -1.46 21.77 7.73
N VAL A 338 -2.20 22.23 8.74
CA VAL A 338 -3.08 23.39 8.60
C VAL A 338 -2.17 24.54 8.16
N THR A 339 -2.38 25.05 6.95
CA THR A 339 -1.67 26.24 6.48
C THR A 339 -1.84 27.33 7.53
N PRO A 340 -0.76 27.93 8.07
CA PRO A 340 -0.90 29.02 9.02
C PRO A 340 -1.76 30.11 8.38
N PRO A 341 -2.65 30.77 9.15
CA PRO A 341 -3.42 31.89 8.63
C PRO A 341 -2.45 32.90 8.01
N THR A 342 -2.70 33.27 6.75
CA THR A 342 -1.99 34.36 6.10
C THR A 342 -2.12 35.59 7.00
N LEU A 343 -0.99 36.03 7.57
CA LEU A 343 -0.94 37.29 8.31
C LEU A 343 -1.47 38.39 7.39
N PRO A 344 -2.34 39.28 7.89
CA PRO A 344 -2.82 40.42 7.12
C PRO A 344 -1.62 41.26 6.65
N PRO A 345 -1.70 41.88 5.46
CA PRO A 345 -0.62 42.70 4.93
C PRO A 345 -0.27 43.80 5.94
N ASP A 346 1.03 43.91 6.24
CA ASP A 346 1.60 44.89 7.16
C ASP A 346 1.35 46.29 6.59
N THR A 347 0.30 46.95 7.09
CA THR A 347 0.02 48.36 6.81
C THR A 347 0.99 49.21 7.63
N ARG A 348 2.24 49.31 7.15
CA ARG A 348 3.22 50.29 7.62
C ARG A 348 3.94 50.93 6.44
N GLU A 349 3.20 51.69 5.65
CA GLU A 349 3.72 52.85 4.93
C GLU A 349 2.60 53.90 4.87
N SER A 350 2.67 54.87 5.78
CA SER A 350 2.10 56.23 5.62
C SER A 350 2.81 57.18 6.59
#